data_AF-A0A9D9UY45-F1
#
_entry.id   AF-A0A9D9UY45-F1
#
_cell.length_a   1.000
_cell.length_b   1.000
_cell.length_c   1.000
_cell.angle_alpha   90.00
_cell.angle_beta   90.00
_cell.angle_gamma   90.00
#
_symmetry.space_group_name_H-M   'P 1'
#
loop_
_entity.id
_entity.type
_entity.pdbx_description
1 polymer ?
#
loop_
_entity_poly.entity_id
_entity_poly.type
_entity_poly.pdbx_seq_one_letter_code
_entity_poly.pdbx_strand_id
1 'polypeptide(L)'
;MKRTAIFVSALLLTLSAMSAPVYAQDMNLGGGATGNASTNLGGGPSGNGTNLGGGSQGCGFLLNPLDNECNSDMTLNDLLSKILNVIVQIGVVVLTMMLVYVGFLFVTAQGNPENLSKARSALIWTIIGGFLVLGASVIAEAVKSTVEAL
;
A
#
# COMPACT_ATOMS: atom_id res chain seq x y z
N MET A 1 -33.40 3.42 21.40
CA MET A 1 -31.94 3.42 21.23
C MET A 1 -31.29 2.04 21.07
N LYS A 2 -31.93 0.91 21.45
CA LYS A 2 -31.34 -0.44 21.29
C LYS A 2 -31.62 -1.12 19.93
N ARG A 3 -32.68 -0.73 19.20
CA ARG A 3 -33.00 -1.27 17.87
C ARG A 3 -32.07 -0.75 16.77
N THR A 4 -31.55 0.47 16.91
CA THR A 4 -30.59 1.08 15.98
C THR A 4 -29.21 0.43 16.05
N ALA A 5 -28.82 -0.12 17.20
CA ALA A 5 -27.53 -0.79 17.37
C ALA A 5 -27.42 -2.11 16.59
N ILE A 6 -28.52 -2.86 16.48
CA ILE A 6 -28.54 -4.14 15.73
C ILE A 6 -28.40 -3.86 14.22
N PHE A 7 -29.13 -2.87 13.70
CA PHE A 7 -29.01 -2.47 12.29
C PHE A 7 -27.63 -1.90 11.92
N VAL A 8 -27.00 -1.12 12.81
CA VAL A 8 -25.65 -0.58 12.59
C VAL A 8 -24.58 -1.67 12.65
N SER A 9 -24.74 -2.69 13.50
CA SER A 9 -23.82 -3.85 13.53
C SER A 9 -23.95 -4.74 12.28
N ALA A 10 -25.15 -4.89 11.72
CA ALA A 10 -25.36 -5.62 10.48
C ALA A 10 -24.72 -4.90 9.28
N LEU A 11 -24.77 -3.56 9.24
CA LEU A 11 -24.13 -2.74 8.21
C LEU A 11 -22.59 -2.80 8.27
N LEU A 12 -22.02 -2.94 9.48
CA LEU A 12 -20.58 -3.08 9.69
C LEU A 12 -20.05 -4.49 9.37
N LEU A 13 -20.89 -5.53 9.53
CA LEU A 13 -20.54 -6.91 9.18
C LEU A 13 -20.64 -7.22 7.68
N THR A 14 -21.47 -6.48 6.92
CA THR A 14 -21.51 -6.62 5.45
C THR A 14 -20.33 -5.94 4.75
N LEU A 15 -19.67 -4.98 5.42
CA LEU A 15 -18.54 -4.26 4.84
C LEU A 15 -17.24 -5.09 4.87
N SER A 16 -17.15 -6.10 5.74
CA SER A 16 -16.03 -7.05 5.75
C SER A 16 -16.20 -8.23 4.78
N ALA A 17 -17.38 -8.42 4.18
CA ALA A 17 -17.62 -9.40 3.12
C ALA A 17 -17.30 -8.86 1.71
N MET A 18 -17.06 -7.55 1.56
CA MET A 18 -16.59 -6.95 0.32
C MET A 18 -15.04 -6.98 0.25
N SER A 19 -14.47 -8.14 0.53
CA SER A 19 -13.07 -8.50 0.29
C SER A 19 -12.99 -9.87 -0.38
N ALA A 20 -13.88 -10.12 -1.34
CA ALA A 20 -13.61 -11.09 -2.41
C ALA A 20 -13.67 -10.34 -3.75
N PRO A 21 -12.67 -10.54 -4.64
CA PRO A 21 -12.66 -9.92 -5.95
C PRO A 21 -13.79 -10.52 -6.77
N VAL A 22 -14.67 -9.68 -7.29
CA VAL A 22 -15.76 -10.13 -8.16
C VAL A 22 -15.52 -9.52 -9.55
N TYR A 23 -15.25 -10.44 -10.49
CA TYR A 23 -14.95 -10.33 -11.93
C TYR A 23 -13.48 -10.01 -12.26
N ALA A 24 -12.70 -10.88 -12.91
CA ALA A 24 -13.06 -11.85 -13.95
C ALA A 24 -12.94 -13.33 -13.53
N GLN A 25 -14.03 -14.08 -13.70
CA GLN A 25 -13.94 -15.47 -14.16
C GLN A 25 -14.16 -15.41 -15.67
N ASP A 26 -13.22 -15.89 -16.45
CA ASP A 26 -13.56 -16.32 -17.80
C ASP A 26 -14.48 -17.53 -17.66
N MET A 27 -15.54 -17.55 -18.45
CA MET A 27 -16.26 -18.79 -18.69
C MET A 27 -15.39 -19.63 -19.62
N ASN A 28 -14.48 -20.45 -19.08
CA ASN A 28 -14.00 -21.61 -19.83
C ASN A 28 -14.74 -22.86 -19.37
N LEU A 29 -15.83 -23.10 -20.08
CA LEU A 29 -16.55 -24.35 -20.14
C LEU A 29 -15.64 -25.42 -20.76
N GLY A 30 -15.26 -26.44 -19.99
CA GLY A 30 -14.95 -27.76 -20.57
C GLY A 30 -13.72 -28.49 -20.04
N GLY A 31 -13.99 -29.68 -19.49
CA GLY A 31 -13.07 -30.82 -19.41
C GLY A 31 -12.05 -30.74 -18.27
N GLY A 32 -12.06 -31.59 -17.24
CA GLY A 32 -12.17 -33.05 -17.32
C GLY A 32 -10.76 -33.65 -17.25
N ALA A 33 -10.34 -33.98 -16.03
CA ALA A 33 -9.30 -34.92 -15.59
C ALA A 33 -8.04 -35.14 -16.46
N THR A 34 -6.85 -35.03 -15.85
CA THR A 34 -6.00 -36.19 -15.50
C THR A 34 -4.80 -35.69 -14.70
N GLY A 35 -4.54 -36.30 -13.55
CA GLY A 35 -3.35 -36.00 -12.77
C GLY A 35 -2.08 -36.50 -13.45
N ASN A 36 -0.95 -35.95 -13.04
CA ASN A 36 0.27 -36.75 -12.93
C ASN A 36 1.16 -36.17 -11.84
N ALA A 37 1.46 -37.00 -10.85
CA ALA A 37 2.51 -36.77 -9.89
C ALA A 37 3.85 -36.89 -10.62
N SER A 38 4.61 -35.79 -10.67
CA SER A 38 6.02 -35.86 -11.04
C SER A 38 6.83 -35.19 -9.95
N THR A 39 7.16 -35.98 -8.94
CA THR A 39 8.41 -35.83 -8.20
C THR A 39 9.55 -35.92 -9.21
N ASN A 40 10.39 -34.90 -9.34
CA ASN A 40 11.68 -35.08 -10.01
C ASN A 40 12.77 -34.31 -9.27
N LEU A 41 13.56 -35.10 -8.53
CA LEU A 41 14.93 -34.80 -8.16
C LEU A 41 15.79 -34.86 -9.43
N GLY A 42 16.59 -33.83 -9.65
CA GLY A 42 17.90 -33.97 -10.28
C GLY A 42 17.99 -33.81 -11.80
N GLY A 43 18.90 -32.91 -12.20
CA GLY A 43 19.83 -33.19 -13.29
C GLY A 43 19.58 -32.52 -14.64
N GLY A 44 20.53 -31.67 -15.05
CA GLY A 44 20.90 -31.49 -16.45
C GLY A 44 20.53 -30.15 -17.10
N PRO A 45 21.45 -29.49 -17.84
CA PRO A 45 21.24 -28.18 -18.43
C PRO A 45 20.74 -28.24 -19.89
N SER A 46 20.23 -27.10 -20.35
CA SER A 46 20.02 -26.71 -21.76
C SER A 46 18.69 -27.12 -22.41
N GLY A 47 17.91 -26.12 -22.83
CA GLY A 47 16.73 -26.32 -23.66
C GLY A 47 15.81 -25.11 -23.72
N ASN A 48 15.96 -24.32 -24.79
CA ASN A 48 15.13 -23.20 -25.20
C ASN A 48 13.63 -23.57 -25.27
N GLY A 49 12.83 -23.13 -24.29
CA GLY A 49 11.38 -23.30 -24.26
C GLY A 49 10.67 -21.96 -24.34
N THR A 50 10.08 -21.66 -25.50
CA THR A 50 9.12 -20.57 -25.70
C THR A 50 7.94 -20.76 -24.76
N ASN A 51 7.70 -19.79 -23.85
CA ASN A 51 6.53 -19.81 -22.97
C ASN A 51 5.60 -18.63 -23.28
N LEU A 52 4.48 -18.97 -23.91
CA LEU A 52 3.20 -18.27 -23.79
C LEU A 52 2.41 -18.99 -22.69
N GLY A 53 1.92 -18.26 -21.69
CA GLY A 53 0.99 -18.78 -20.68
C GLY A 53 1.49 -18.57 -19.25
N GLY A 54 0.72 -17.80 -18.47
CA GLY A 54 1.06 -17.40 -17.11
C GLY A 54 1.13 -18.55 -16.11
N GLY A 55 1.89 -18.30 -15.04
CA GLY A 55 1.93 -19.14 -13.85
C GLY A 55 3.33 -19.22 -13.22
N SER A 56 3.52 -18.47 -12.13
CA SER A 56 4.60 -18.61 -11.14
C SER A 56 6.03 -18.30 -11.62
N GLN A 57 6.37 -17.01 -11.57
CA GLN A 57 7.77 -16.58 -11.41
C GLN A 57 8.20 -17.05 -10.02
N GLY A 58 8.98 -18.13 -9.95
CA GLY A 58 9.54 -18.63 -8.70
C GLY A 58 10.54 -17.65 -8.14
N CYS A 59 10.10 -16.77 -7.24
CA CYS A 59 11.00 -15.92 -6.47
C CYS A 59 11.66 -16.81 -5.41
N GLY A 60 12.96 -17.02 -5.55
CA GLY A 60 13.75 -17.83 -4.63
C GLY A 60 13.57 -17.39 -3.17
N PHE A 61 13.83 -18.33 -2.25
CA PHE A 61 13.60 -18.31 -0.81
C PHE A 61 14.22 -17.14 0.00
N LEU A 62 14.76 -16.09 -0.63
CA LEU A 62 15.15 -14.84 0.02
C LEU A 62 14.44 -13.65 -0.65
N LEU A 63 13.12 -13.55 -0.41
CA LEU A 63 12.34 -12.35 -0.72
C LEU A 63 12.85 -11.20 0.15
N ASN A 64 13.37 -10.15 -0.49
CA ASN A 64 13.72 -8.93 0.20
C ASN A 64 12.42 -8.21 0.60
N PRO A 65 12.17 -7.87 1.88
CA PRO A 65 10.91 -7.23 2.29
C PRO A 65 10.71 -5.81 1.72
N LEU A 66 11.72 -5.25 1.03
CA LEU A 66 11.60 -4.00 0.27
C LEU A 66 11.38 -4.25 -1.23
N ASP A 67 11.42 -5.49 -1.70
CA ASP A 67 11.18 -5.85 -3.09
C ASP A 67 10.26 -7.07 -3.21
N ASN A 68 9.01 -6.78 -3.52
CA ASN A 68 7.95 -7.75 -3.79
C ASN A 68 7.86 -8.14 -5.27
N GLU A 69 8.82 -7.72 -6.10
CA GLU A 69 8.84 -8.07 -7.52
C GLU A 69 9.99 -9.03 -7.81
N CYS A 70 9.69 -10.05 -8.63
CA CYS A 70 10.60 -11.09 -9.08
C CYS A 70 11.58 -10.55 -10.14
N ASN A 71 12.14 -9.36 -9.92
CA ASN A 71 13.13 -8.72 -10.79
C ASN A 71 14.36 -8.41 -9.92
N SER A 72 15.34 -9.31 -9.98
CA SER A 72 16.63 -9.19 -9.28
C SER A 72 17.52 -8.04 -9.78
N ASP A 73 16.98 -7.08 -10.52
CA ASP A 73 17.67 -5.92 -11.06
C ASP A 73 17.16 -4.66 -10.35
N MET A 74 17.60 -4.46 -9.09
CA MET A 74 17.36 -3.21 -8.35
C MET A 74 18.11 -2.07 -9.04
N THR A 75 17.49 -1.47 -10.04
CA THR A 75 17.97 -0.21 -10.62
C THR A 75 17.91 0.86 -9.52
N LEU A 76 18.88 1.77 -9.44
CA LEU A 76 18.90 2.80 -8.39
C LEU A 76 17.60 3.62 -8.30
N ASN A 77 16.92 3.79 -9.44
CA ASN A 77 15.63 4.49 -9.51
C ASN A 77 14.49 3.75 -8.80
N ASP A 78 14.51 2.41 -8.84
CA ASP A 78 13.48 1.59 -8.22
C ASP A 78 13.67 1.52 -6.69
N LEU A 79 14.93 1.39 -6.25
CA LEU A 79 15.26 1.46 -4.82
C LEU A 79 14.91 2.83 -4.23
N LEU A 80 15.16 3.92 -4.97
CA LEU A 80 14.77 5.28 -4.58
C LEU A 80 13.24 5.45 -4.53
N SER A 81 12.50 4.85 -5.47
CA SER A 81 11.05 4.92 -5.50
C SER A 81 10.41 4.13 -4.36
N LYS A 82 10.91 2.93 -4.05
CA LYS A 82 10.38 2.10 -2.96
C LYS A 82 10.67 2.69 -1.59
N ILE A 83 11.87 3.22 -1.33
CA ILE A 83 12.18 3.88 -0.05
C ILE A 83 11.32 5.14 0.16
N LEU A 84 11.10 5.93 -0.89
CA LEU A 84 10.28 7.14 -0.81
C LEU A 84 8.81 6.81 -0.52
N ASN A 85 8.28 5.75 -1.15
CA ASN A 85 6.91 5.29 -0.91
C ASN A 85 6.72 4.82 0.54
N VAL A 86 7.67 4.06 1.09
CA VAL A 86 7.63 3.62 2.50
C VAL A 86 7.59 4.81 3.46
N ILE A 87 8.40 5.85 3.23
CA ILE A 87 8.43 7.05 4.07
C ILE A 87 7.08 7.79 3.99
N VAL A 88 6.52 7.95 2.80
CA VAL A 88 5.21 8.61 2.61
C VAL A 88 4.10 7.81 3.30
N GLN A 89 4.09 6.49 3.14
CA GLN A 89 3.07 5.62 3.74
C GLN A 89 3.08 5.69 5.28
N ILE A 90 4.25 5.67 5.90
CA ILE A 90 4.39 5.87 7.35
C ILE A 90 4.01 7.30 7.74
N GLY A 91 4.40 8.29 6.93
CA GLY A 91 4.10 9.70 7.14
C GLY A 91 2.60 9.98 7.24
N VAL A 92 1.77 9.36 6.40
CA VAL A 92 0.30 9.53 6.43
C VAL A 92 -0.31 9.02 7.74
N VAL A 93 0.17 7.89 8.27
CA VAL A 93 -0.32 7.33 9.54
C VAL A 93 0.04 8.26 10.70
N VAL A 94 1.30 8.73 10.75
CA VAL A 94 1.77 9.65 11.79
C VAL A 94 1.03 10.98 11.71
N LEU A 95 0.85 11.52 10.50
CA LEU A 95 0.13 12.77 10.26
C LEU A 95 -1.30 12.71 10.79
N THR A 96 -2.01 11.61 10.52
CA THR A 96 -3.38 11.40 11.01
C THR A 96 -3.42 11.39 12.55
N MET A 97 -2.44 10.75 13.18
CA MET A 97 -2.33 10.69 14.65
C MET A 97 -2.09 12.08 15.27
N MET A 98 -1.24 12.90 14.64
CA MET A 98 -1.02 14.30 15.05
C MET A 98 -2.27 15.16 14.87
N LEU A 99 -3.00 14.97 13.78
CA LEU A 99 -4.23 15.73 13.47
C LEU A 99 -5.31 15.51 14.52
N VAL A 100 -5.50 14.26 14.97
CA VAL A 100 -6.42 13.92 16.06
C VAL A 100 -5.99 14.58 17.38
N TYR A 101 -4.69 14.53 17.72
CA TYR A 101 -4.16 15.16 18.94
C TYR A 101 -4.40 16.68 18.96
N VAL A 102 -4.13 17.37 17.85
CA VAL A 102 -4.36 18.81 17.72
C VAL A 102 -5.84 19.15 17.78
N GLY A 103 -6.69 18.34 17.14
CA GLY A 103 -8.14 18.50 17.19
C GLY A 103 -8.67 18.42 18.62
N PHE A 104 -8.22 17.44 19.40
CA PHE A 104 -8.59 17.32 20.81
C PHE A 104 -8.13 18.54 21.62
N LEU A 105 -6.89 18.99 21.42
CA LEU A 105 -6.36 20.16 22.13
C LEU A 105 -7.20 21.43 21.85
N PHE A 106 -7.65 21.61 20.61
CA PHE A 106 -8.55 22.71 20.22
C PHE A 106 -9.91 22.66 20.91
N VAL A 107 -10.49 21.46 21.08
CA VAL A 107 -11.75 21.27 21.79
C VAL A 107 -11.60 21.55 23.29
N THR A 108 -10.51 21.11 23.90
CA THR A 108 -10.25 21.35 25.33
C THR A 108 -9.84 22.77 25.68
N ALA A 109 -9.34 23.55 24.71
CA ALA A 109 -8.84 24.90 24.93
C ALA A 109 -9.94 25.96 25.09
N GLN A 110 -11.22 25.59 25.00
CA GLN A 110 -12.38 26.48 25.12
C GLN A 110 -12.32 27.32 26.41
N GLY A 111 -11.83 28.56 26.29
CA GLY A 111 -11.82 29.55 27.36
C GLY A 111 -10.46 29.90 27.97
N ASN A 112 -9.38 29.16 27.69
CA ASN A 112 -8.03 29.52 28.14
C ASN A 112 -7.16 30.00 26.96
N PRO A 113 -6.75 31.29 26.93
CA PRO A 113 -5.97 31.84 25.82
C PRO A 113 -4.60 31.15 25.65
N GLU A 114 -4.02 30.60 26.71
CA GLU A 114 -2.74 29.92 26.66
C GLU A 114 -2.83 28.57 25.92
N ASN A 115 -3.86 27.78 26.23
CA ASN A 115 -4.10 26.50 25.55
C ASN A 115 -4.50 26.69 24.08
N LEU A 116 -5.21 27.78 23.77
CA LEU A 116 -5.56 28.13 22.40
C LEU A 116 -4.32 28.52 21.58
N SER A 117 -3.40 29.27 22.17
CA SER A 117 -2.12 29.60 21.53
C SER A 117 -1.30 28.35 21.23
N LYS A 118 -1.20 27.43 22.19
CA LYS A 118 -0.54 26.12 22.00
C LYS A 118 -1.21 25.30 20.89
N ALA A 119 -2.54 25.28 20.84
CA ALA A 119 -3.30 24.58 19.80
C ALA A 119 -3.03 25.11 18.40
N ARG A 120 -2.95 26.43 18.25
CA ARG A 120 -2.63 27.07 16.96
C ARG A 120 -1.22 26.72 16.51
N SER A 121 -0.23 26.82 17.40
CA SER A 121 1.15 26.46 17.07
C SER A 121 1.28 25.00 16.65
N ALA A 122 0.59 24.09 17.34
CA ALA A 122 0.57 22.67 16.99
C ALA A 122 -0.13 22.40 15.65
N LEU A 123 -1.20 23.14 15.35
CA LEU A 123 -1.90 23.07 14.07
C LEU A 123 -0.99 23.53 12.92
N ILE A 124 -0.26 24.64 13.08
CA ILE A 124 0.68 25.11 12.06
C ILE A 124 1.78 24.07 11.80
N TRP A 125 2.34 23.47 12.86
CA TRP A 125 3.32 22.40 12.71
C TRP A 125 2.75 21.18 11.96
N THR A 126 1.51 20.82 12.25
CA THR A 126 0.80 19.71 11.59
C THR A 126 0.56 20.01 10.11
N ILE A 127 0.17 21.24 9.77
CA ILE A 127 0.00 21.68 8.39
C ILE A 127 1.33 21.61 7.64
N ILE A 128 2.42 22.09 8.23
CA ILE A 128 3.75 22.01 7.61
C ILE A 128 4.16 20.55 7.38
N GLY A 129 3.91 19.66 8.33
CA GLY A 129 4.14 18.22 8.18
C GLY A 129 3.33 17.60 7.04
N GLY A 130 2.05 17.94 6.93
CA GLY A 130 1.20 17.48 5.83
C GLY A 130 1.64 18.02 4.48
N PHE A 131 2.00 19.31 4.43
CA PHE A 131 2.49 19.95 3.21
C PHE A 131 3.85 19.37 2.77
N LEU A 132 4.69 18.93 3.70
CA LEU A 132 5.96 18.26 3.40
C LEU A 132 5.72 16.91 2.70
N VAL A 133 4.77 16.11 3.19
CA VAL A 133 4.41 14.83 2.57
C VAL A 133 3.86 15.04 1.17
N LEU A 134 2.93 15.98 1.00
CA LEU A 134 2.34 16.31 -0.30
C LEU A 134 3.37 16.93 -1.27
N GLY A 135 4.23 17.80 -0.75
CA GLY A 135 5.30 18.44 -1.53
C GLY A 135 6.35 17.45 -2.02
N ALA A 136 6.69 16.45 -1.21
CA ALA A 136 7.63 15.41 -1.60
C ALA A 136 7.13 14.61 -2.82
N SER A 137 5.85 14.25 -2.87
CA SER A 137 5.26 13.54 -4.02
C SER A 137 5.33 14.35 -5.31
N VAL A 138 5.02 15.65 -5.27
CA VAL A 138 5.05 16.54 -6.45
C VAL A 138 6.48 16.68 -6.99
N ILE A 139 7.45 16.89 -6.10
CA ILE A 139 8.85 17.04 -6.51
C ILE A 139 9.39 15.72 -7.08
N ALA A 140 9.04 14.57 -6.48
CA ALA A 140 9.47 13.27 -6.96
C ALA A 140 9.00 12.97 -8.38
N GLU A 141 7.74 13.31 -8.69
CA GLU A 141 7.17 13.11 -10.03
C GLU A 141 7.81 14.06 -11.06
N ALA A 142 8.07 15.32 -10.68
CA ALA A 142 8.78 16.27 -11.55
C ALA A 142 10.21 15.83 -11.88
N VAL A 143 10.91 15.20 -10.93
CA VAL A 143 12.25 14.63 -11.19
C VAL A 143 12.16 13.43 -12.13
N LYS A 144 11.20 12.52 -11.90
CA LYS A 144 10.99 11.34 -12.77
C LYS A 144 10.69 11.75 -14.21
N SER A 145 9.77 12.70 -14.41
CA SER A 145 9.39 13.15 -15.75
C SER A 145 10.56 13.78 -16.52
N THR A 146 11.48 14.44 -15.80
CA THR A 146 12.66 15.07 -16.42
C THR A 146 13.72 14.05 -16.80
N VAL A 147 13.87 12.98 -16.01
CA VAL A 147 14.83 11.90 -16.29
C VAL A 147 14.34 10.98 -17.41
N GLU A 148 13.03 10.71 -17.50
CA GLU A 148 12.45 9.93 -18.61
C GLU A 148 12.37 10.70 -19.94
N ALA A 149 12.34 12.03 -19.88
CA ALA A 149 12.33 12.88 -21.07
C ALA A 149 13.71 13.02 -21.74
N LEU A 150 14.77 12.48 -21.13
CA LEU A 150 16.14 12.51 -21.62
C LEU A 150 16.57 11.13 -22.13
#